data_AF-K1T5C0-F1
#
_entry.id   AF-K1T5C0-F1
#
_cell.length_a   1.000
_cell.length_b   1.000
_cell.length_c   1.000
_cell.angle_alpha   90.00
_cell.angle_beta   90.00
_cell.angle_gamma   90.00
#
_symmetry.space_group_name_H-M   'P 1'
#
loop_
_entity.id
_entity.type
_entity.pdbx_description
1 polymer ?
#
loop_
_entity_poly.entity_id
_entity_poly.type
_entity_poly.pdbx_seq_one_letter_code
_entity_poly.pdbx_strand_id
1 'polypeptide(L)'
;QSANVLKNMGSGLRAMACYGGRATMDEHRVMKQVRPQIVFGTPGRLNDHLDKGNLSPYHIKYLIIDEFDKCLEMGFQDEMSRLIKSLPGLRRHFLLSATEAEEIPHFVHMGRVEKIDYRVDEDQVPDRVHIYKVDSPVKDKLESLSLLLRSLGDQSTIVFLNYRDSVERTNKYLVEQGFSTSFFHGGLEQKEREASLYRFSNGSAN
;
A
#
# COMPACT_ATOMS: atom_id res chain seq x y z
N GLN A 1 0.04 2.22 -7.68
CA GLN A 1 -1.34 2.35 -8.16
C GLN A 1 -1.69 3.79 -8.53
N SER A 2 -1.60 4.76 -7.61
CA SER A 2 -2.02 6.16 -7.82
C SER A 2 -1.38 6.85 -9.03
N ALA A 3 -0.09 6.60 -9.28
CA ALA A 3 0.59 7.10 -10.48
C ALA A 3 -0.03 6.59 -11.80
N ASN A 4 -0.50 5.34 -11.84
CA ASN A 4 -1.17 4.79 -13.02
C ASN A 4 -2.56 5.40 -13.21
N VAL A 5 -3.31 5.63 -12.12
CA VAL A 5 -4.61 6.31 -12.17
C VAL A 5 -4.45 7.70 -12.77
N LEU A 6 -3.49 8.49 -12.27
CA LEU A 6 -3.21 9.83 -12.79
C LEU A 6 -2.83 9.81 -14.28
N LYS A 7 -2.04 8.81 -14.70
CA LYS A 7 -1.69 8.63 -16.12
C LYS A 7 -2.92 8.35 -16.97
N ASN A 8 -3.83 7.49 -16.50
CA ASN A 8 -5.04 7.11 -17.21
C ASN A 8 -6.08 8.23 -17.28
N MET A 9 -6.06 9.18 -16.33
CA MET A 9 -6.93 10.36 -16.37
C MET A 9 -6.59 11.32 -17.51
N GLY A 10 -5.44 11.19 -18.19
CA GLY A 10 -5.09 12.05 -19.32
C GLY A 10 -4.87 13.52 -18.94
N SER A 11 -4.53 13.81 -17.68
CA SER A 11 -4.45 15.18 -17.14
C SER A 11 -3.33 16.06 -17.70
N GLY A 12 -2.38 15.48 -18.45
CA GLY A 12 -1.16 16.17 -18.90
C GLY A 12 -0.12 16.44 -17.79
N LEU A 13 -0.42 16.08 -16.54
CA LEU A 13 0.51 16.17 -15.42
C LEU A 13 1.53 15.04 -15.49
N ARG A 14 2.81 15.36 -15.30
CA ARG A 14 3.87 14.35 -15.21
C ARG A 14 4.00 13.92 -13.77
N ALA A 15 4.05 12.62 -13.55
CA ALA A 15 4.24 12.05 -12.24
C ALA A 15 5.28 10.95 -12.21
N MET A 16 5.80 10.71 -11.01
CA MET A 16 6.75 9.64 -10.76
C MET A 16 6.40 8.94 -9.45
N ALA A 17 6.50 7.61 -9.43
CA ALA A 17 6.42 6.82 -8.22
C ALA A 17 7.83 6.42 -7.77
N CYS A 18 8.13 6.67 -6.50
CA CYS A 18 9.40 6.45 -5.82
C CYS A 18 9.16 5.46 -4.67
N TYR A 19 9.53 4.20 -4.84
CA TYR A 19 9.35 3.16 -3.83
C TYR A 19 10.51 2.16 -3.86
N GLY A 20 10.70 1.43 -2.76
CA GLY A 20 11.82 0.49 -2.61
C GLY A 20 11.81 -0.63 -3.65
N GLY A 21 12.99 -1.16 -3.97
CA GLY A 21 13.17 -2.27 -4.93
C GLY A 21 13.53 -1.86 -6.35
N ARG A 22 13.72 -0.57 -6.64
CA ARG A 22 14.33 -0.07 -7.88
C ARG A 22 15.74 0.49 -7.61
N ALA A 23 16.66 0.29 -8.55
CA ALA A 23 18.01 0.80 -8.45
C ALA A 23 18.00 2.34 -8.31
N THR A 24 18.57 2.83 -7.21
CA THR A 24 18.58 4.26 -6.84
C THR A 24 19.20 5.16 -7.92
N MET A 25 20.16 4.66 -8.68
CA MET A 25 20.83 5.40 -9.76
C MET A 25 19.89 5.69 -10.94
N ASP A 26 19.01 4.75 -11.28
CA ASP A 26 18.08 4.90 -12.38
C ASP A 26 16.96 5.90 -12.03
N GLU A 27 16.49 5.89 -10.78
CA GLU A 27 15.46 6.83 -10.32
C GLU A 27 15.92 8.30 -10.38
N HIS A 28 17.18 8.60 -10.05
CA HIS A 28 17.71 9.96 -10.16
C HIS A 28 17.65 10.49 -11.60
N ARG A 29 18.13 9.67 -12.55
CA ARG A 29 18.14 10.02 -13.97
C ARG A 29 16.73 10.23 -14.50
N VAL A 30 15.81 9.32 -14.14
CA VAL A 30 14.40 9.40 -14.54
C VAL A 30 13.75 10.66 -13.95
N MET A 31 13.98 10.96 -12.67
CA MET A 31 13.44 12.18 -12.02
C MET A 31 13.86 13.45 -12.77
N LYS A 32 15.14 13.56 -13.15
CA LYS A 32 15.67 14.70 -13.92
C LYS A 32 15.08 14.82 -15.33
N GLN A 33 14.80 13.69 -15.99
CA GLN A 33 14.21 13.66 -17.33
C GLN A 33 12.72 13.97 -17.30
N VAL A 34 11.98 13.31 -16.41
CA VAL A 34 10.51 13.45 -16.29
C VAL A 34 10.14 14.82 -15.74
N ARG A 35 10.92 15.37 -14.80
CA ARG A 35 10.59 16.61 -14.06
C ARG A 35 9.15 16.57 -13.55
N PRO A 36 8.80 15.58 -12.71
CA PRO A 36 7.42 15.35 -12.31
C PRO A 36 6.88 16.51 -11.49
N GLN A 37 5.61 16.85 -11.73
CA GLN A 37 4.84 17.78 -10.90
C GLN A 37 4.24 17.09 -9.68
N ILE A 38 4.02 15.77 -9.76
CA ILE A 38 3.48 14.95 -8.67
C ILE A 38 4.42 13.78 -8.41
N VAL A 39 4.83 13.59 -7.16
CA VAL A 39 5.67 12.47 -6.75
C VAL A 39 4.91 11.64 -5.73
N PHE A 40 4.79 10.34 -5.99
CA PHE A 40 4.23 9.36 -5.07
C PHE A 40 5.39 8.59 -4.43
N GLY A 41 5.38 8.36 -3.13
CA GLY A 41 6.40 7.52 -2.53
C GLY A 41 6.20 7.28 -1.04
N THR A 42 6.95 6.33 -0.51
CA THR A 42 6.97 6.08 0.95
C THR A 42 7.80 7.16 1.65
N PRO A 43 7.50 7.51 2.91
CA PRO A 43 8.19 8.59 3.62
C PRO A 43 9.72 8.48 3.60
N GLY A 44 10.26 7.29 3.89
CA GLY A 44 11.71 7.03 3.83
C GLY A 44 12.31 7.28 2.45
N ARG A 45 11.66 6.83 1.37
CA ARG A 45 12.17 7.02 0.01
C ARG A 45 12.10 8.48 -0.44
N LEU A 46 11.07 9.22 -0.01
CA LEU A 46 10.97 10.66 -0.28
C LEU A 46 12.08 11.45 0.44
N ASN A 47 12.37 11.12 1.70
CA ASN A 47 13.51 11.69 2.43
C ASN A 47 14.83 11.45 1.69
N ASP A 48 15.09 10.23 1.20
CA ASP A 48 16.28 9.94 0.40
C ASP A 48 16.42 10.84 -0.84
N HIS A 49 15.31 11.13 -1.52
CA HIS A 49 15.30 12.00 -2.69
C HIS A 49 15.55 13.47 -2.34
N LEU A 50 15.05 13.93 -1.19
CA LEU A 50 15.28 15.28 -0.69
C LEU A 50 16.73 15.46 -0.24
N ASP A 51 17.28 14.51 0.51
CA ASP A 51 18.68 14.50 0.96
C ASP A 51 19.66 14.53 -0.24
N LYS A 52 19.33 13.84 -1.33
CA LYS A 52 20.15 13.80 -2.56
C LYS A 52 19.93 15.01 -3.49
N GLY A 53 19.05 15.95 -3.14
CA GLY A 53 18.73 17.11 -3.97
C GLY A 53 17.96 16.79 -5.25
N ASN A 54 17.27 15.64 -5.30
CA ASN A 54 16.47 15.22 -6.45
C ASN A 54 15.15 15.99 -6.54
N LEU A 55 14.66 16.45 -5.39
CA LEU A 55 13.46 17.24 -5.23
C LEU A 55 13.83 18.57 -4.60
N SER A 56 13.25 19.66 -5.09
CA SER A 56 13.43 20.98 -4.48
C SER A 56 12.43 21.14 -3.34
N PRO A 57 12.87 21.19 -2.07
CA PRO A 57 11.98 21.27 -0.91
C PRO A 57 11.18 22.58 -0.85
N TYR A 58 11.68 23.65 -1.50
CA TYR A 58 11.03 24.97 -1.55
C TYR A 58 9.85 25.03 -2.51
N HIS A 59 9.81 24.17 -3.53
CA HIS A 59 8.77 24.17 -4.56
C HIS A 59 7.60 23.23 -4.24
N ILE A 60 7.73 22.37 -3.24
CA ILE A 60 6.66 21.47 -2.80
C ILE A 60 5.67 22.27 -1.95
N LYS A 61 4.43 22.44 -2.44
CA LYS A 61 3.38 23.24 -1.79
C LYS A 61 2.30 22.40 -1.11
N TYR A 62 2.17 21.15 -1.51
CA TYR A 62 1.12 20.24 -1.05
C TYR A 62 1.73 18.90 -0.66
N LEU A 63 1.29 18.38 0.49
CA LEU A 63 1.62 17.04 0.95
C LEU A 63 0.30 16.30 1.21
N ILE A 64 0.19 15.11 0.63
CA ILE A 64 -0.95 14.21 0.83
C ILE A 64 -0.38 12.97 1.51
N ILE A 65 -0.92 12.62 2.67
CA ILE A 65 -0.61 11.38 3.38
C ILE A 65 -1.84 10.50 3.28
N ASP A 66 -1.73 9.46 2.48
CA ASP A 66 -2.77 8.44 2.29
C ASP A 66 -2.58 7.32 3.30
N GLU A 67 -3.68 6.67 3.71
CA GLU A 67 -3.70 5.65 4.76
C GLU A 67 -2.94 6.10 6.03
N PHE A 68 -3.31 7.28 6.55
CA PHE A 68 -2.58 7.93 7.63
C PHE A 68 -2.50 7.08 8.90
N ASP A 69 -3.61 6.46 9.29
CA ASP A 69 -3.70 5.46 10.37
C ASP A 69 -2.68 4.32 10.18
N LYS A 70 -2.64 3.73 8.99
CA LYS A 70 -1.71 2.66 8.65
C LYS A 70 -0.26 3.11 8.73
N CYS A 71 0.04 4.34 8.31
CA CYS A 71 1.38 4.90 8.42
C CYS A 71 1.84 5.01 9.88
N LEU A 72 0.93 5.30 10.82
CA LEU A 72 1.25 5.31 12.25
C LEU A 72 1.45 3.89 12.80
N GLU A 73 0.58 2.94 12.45
CA GLU A 73 0.71 1.53 12.84
C GLU A 73 2.02 0.89 12.35
N MET A 74 2.47 1.28 11.16
CA MET A 74 3.72 0.81 10.56
C MET A 74 4.97 1.47 11.15
N GLY A 75 4.81 2.44 12.07
CA GLY A 75 5.92 3.11 12.72
C GLY A 75 6.62 4.17 11.86
N PHE A 76 5.99 4.69 10.80
CA PHE A 76 6.60 5.71 9.92
C PHE A 76 6.59 7.13 10.49
N GLN A 77 6.36 7.28 11.79
CA GLN A 77 6.21 8.57 12.46
C GLN A 77 7.46 9.43 12.31
N ASP A 78 8.64 8.83 12.51
CA ASP A 78 9.92 9.55 12.44
C ASP A 78 10.25 9.97 11.00
N GLU A 79 10.03 9.09 10.01
CA GLU A 79 10.24 9.42 8.62
C GLU A 79 9.27 10.49 8.12
N MET A 80 8.00 10.45 8.54
CA MET A 80 7.01 11.48 8.21
C MET A 80 7.36 12.82 8.86
N SER A 81 7.76 12.81 10.13
CA SER A 81 8.23 14.00 10.86
C SER A 81 9.42 14.65 10.16
N ARG A 82 10.42 13.85 9.78
CA ARG A 82 11.58 14.33 9.01
C ARG A 82 11.18 14.89 7.65
N LEU A 83 10.29 14.19 6.93
CA LEU A 83 9.81 14.62 5.63
C LEU A 83 9.13 15.99 5.73
N ILE A 84 8.19 16.16 6.65
CA ILE A 84 7.47 17.43 6.82
C ILE A 84 8.42 18.57 7.17
N LYS A 85 9.36 18.35 8.11
CA LYS A 85 10.36 19.35 8.49
C LYS A 85 11.29 19.74 7.35
N SER A 86 11.52 18.85 6.39
CA SER A 86 12.38 19.12 5.23
C SER A 86 11.69 19.93 4.12
N LEU A 87 10.40 20.28 4.26
CA LEU A 87 9.60 20.97 3.24
C LEU A 87 9.20 22.40 3.68
N PRO A 88 10.14 23.38 3.66
CA PRO A 88 9.85 24.77 4.04
C PRO A 88 8.87 25.47 3.08
N GLY A 89 8.66 24.92 1.89
CA GLY A 89 7.71 25.45 0.91
C GLY A 89 6.26 25.05 1.16
N LEU A 90 6.00 24.13 2.09
CA LEU A 90 4.72 23.45 2.28
C LEU A 90 3.64 24.41 2.77
N ARG A 91 2.47 24.40 2.12
CA ARG A 91 1.34 25.31 2.43
C ARG A 91 0.13 24.58 2.97
N ARG A 92 -0.11 23.35 2.52
CA ARG A 92 -1.27 22.56 2.92
C ARG A 92 -0.93 21.08 3.01
N HIS A 93 -1.50 20.47 4.03
CA HIS A 93 -1.43 19.04 4.31
C HIS A 93 -2.82 18.46 4.11
N PHE A 94 -2.89 17.26 3.55
CA PHE A 94 -4.10 16.46 3.49
C PHE A 94 -3.79 15.11 4.12
N LEU A 95 -4.56 14.73 5.15
CA LEU A 95 -4.52 13.39 5.73
C LEU A 95 -5.77 12.66 5.26
N LEU A 96 -5.58 11.51 4.64
CA LEU A 96 -6.63 10.60 4.24
C LEU A 96 -6.50 9.36 5.12
N SER A 97 -7.61 8.94 5.73
CA SER A 97 -7.65 7.83 6.67
C SER A 97 -9.00 7.14 6.57
N ALA A 98 -9.01 5.82 6.67
CA ALA A 98 -10.24 5.04 6.73
C ALA A 98 -10.81 5.02 8.16
N THR A 99 -9.92 5.05 9.15
CA THR A 99 -10.30 5.12 10.56
C THR A 99 -10.04 6.51 11.14
N GLU A 100 -10.69 6.80 12.26
CA GLU A 100 -10.39 8.00 13.03
C GLU A 100 -9.11 7.77 13.82
N ALA A 101 -8.04 8.49 13.47
CA ALA A 101 -6.84 8.50 14.28
C ALA A 101 -7.16 9.14 15.63
N GLU A 102 -6.93 8.43 16.74
CA GLU A 102 -7.18 8.94 18.10
C GLU A 102 -6.42 10.25 18.37
N GLU A 103 -5.22 10.40 17.77
CA GLU A 103 -4.43 11.61 17.88
C GLU A 103 -3.65 11.88 16.59
N ILE A 104 -3.77 13.10 16.06
CA ILE A 104 -2.89 13.58 14.98
C ILE A 104 -1.57 13.98 15.65
N PRO A 105 -0.43 13.34 15.32
CA PRO A 105 0.84 13.66 15.92
C PRO A 105 1.24 15.12 15.70
N HIS A 106 1.86 15.71 16.72
CA HIS A 106 2.29 17.11 16.73
C HIS A 106 3.24 17.47 15.57
N PHE A 107 4.01 16.50 15.06
CA PHE A 107 4.95 16.72 13.95
C PHE A 107 4.27 17.06 12.62
N VAL A 108 2.97 16.78 12.48
CA VAL A 108 2.25 17.11 11.26
C VAL A 108 2.05 18.63 11.12
N HIS A 109 2.28 19.40 12.20
CA HIS A 109 2.22 20.86 12.24
C HIS A 109 0.93 21.42 11.61
N MET A 110 -0.20 20.79 11.94
CA MET A 110 -1.48 21.28 11.49
C MET A 110 -1.87 22.50 12.29
N GLY A 111 -2.00 23.65 11.62
CA GLY A 111 -2.63 24.83 12.21
C GLY A 111 -4.13 24.58 12.40
N ARG A 112 -4.97 25.27 11.64
CA ARG A 112 -6.40 24.95 11.61
C ARG A 112 -6.64 23.67 10.80
N VAL A 113 -7.18 22.64 11.43
CA VAL A 113 -7.63 21.40 10.78
C VAL A 113 -9.10 21.55 10.39
N GLU A 114 -9.43 21.23 9.14
CA GLU A 114 -10.80 21.04 8.69
C GLU A 114 -11.01 19.54 8.46
N LYS A 115 -11.93 18.93 9.21
CA LYS A 115 -12.27 17.52 9.07
C LYS A 115 -13.45 17.40 8.11
N ILE A 116 -13.28 16.62 7.05
CA ILE A 116 -14.37 16.21 6.16
C ILE A 116 -14.56 14.72 6.35
N ASP A 117 -15.73 14.32 6.84
CA ASP A 117 -16.05 12.94 7.14
C ASP A 117 -17.05 12.41 6.11
N TYR A 118 -16.61 11.42 5.32
CA TYR A 118 -17.45 10.70 4.36
C TYR A 118 -17.71 9.25 4.81
N ARG A 119 -17.37 8.91 6.05
CA ARG A 119 -17.72 7.59 6.59
C ARG A 119 -19.25 7.49 6.65
N VAL A 120 -19.77 6.36 6.18
CA VAL A 120 -21.17 6.01 6.38
C VAL A 120 -21.31 5.57 7.84
N ASP A 121 -22.37 5.95 8.54
CA ASP A 121 -22.60 5.53 9.93
C ASP A 121 -22.44 4.01 10.07
N GLU A 122 -21.68 3.59 11.09
CA GLU A 122 -21.17 2.22 11.31
C GLU A 122 -22.26 1.14 11.42
N ASP A 123 -23.53 1.53 11.58
CA ASP A 123 -24.67 0.61 11.67
C ASP A 123 -24.98 -0.13 10.36
N GLN A 124 -24.25 0.16 9.29
CA GLN A 124 -24.19 -0.68 8.10
C GLN A 124 -22.80 -1.25 7.94
N VAL A 125 -22.48 -2.34 8.67
CA VAL A 125 -21.73 -3.42 8.01
C VAL A 125 -22.54 -3.66 6.74
N PRO A 126 -22.03 -3.33 5.54
CA PRO A 126 -22.88 -3.46 4.37
C PRO A 126 -23.31 -4.93 4.34
N ASP A 127 -24.59 -5.20 4.09
CA ASP A 127 -25.18 -6.55 3.93
C ASP A 127 -24.35 -7.49 3.01
N ARG A 128 -23.32 -6.95 2.36
CA ARG A 128 -22.33 -7.53 1.47
C ARG A 128 -21.19 -8.27 2.17
N VAL A 129 -20.92 -8.08 3.46
CA VAL A 129 -19.83 -8.78 4.17
C VAL A 129 -20.38 -9.76 5.20
N HIS A 130 -20.23 -11.05 4.91
CA HIS A 130 -20.62 -12.12 5.82
C HIS A 130 -19.38 -12.71 6.50
N ILE A 131 -19.42 -12.80 7.83
CA ILE A 131 -18.35 -13.37 8.63
C ILE A 131 -18.70 -14.83 8.94
N TYR A 132 -17.82 -15.74 8.53
CA TYR A 132 -17.94 -17.16 8.82
C TYR A 132 -16.74 -17.64 9.65
N LYS A 133 -16.99 -18.62 10.51
CA LYS A 133 -15.95 -19.33 11.25
C LYS A 133 -15.95 -20.79 10.83
N VAL A 134 -14.77 -21.32 10.51
CA VAL A 134 -14.56 -22.73 10.19
C VAL A 134 -13.59 -23.32 11.22
N ASP A 135 -14.05 -24.33 11.95
CA ASP A 135 -13.23 -25.03 12.93
C ASP A 135 -12.43 -26.15 12.25
N SER A 136 -11.12 -26.19 12.49
CA SER A 136 -10.22 -27.22 11.97
C SER A 136 -10.08 -28.35 13.01
N PRO A 137 -10.20 -29.63 12.61
CA PRO A 137 -10.10 -30.75 13.55
C PRO A 137 -8.69 -30.91 14.14
N VAL A 138 -7.67 -30.39 13.44
CA VAL A 138 -6.27 -30.42 13.86
C VAL A 138 -5.65 -29.02 13.77
N LYS A 139 -4.51 -28.84 14.45
CA LYS A 139 -3.78 -27.57 14.52
C LYS A 139 -3.29 -27.10 13.16
N ASP A 140 -2.86 -28.03 12.30
CA ASP A 140 -2.46 -27.71 10.94
C ASP A 140 -3.70 -27.55 10.05
N LYS A 141 -3.93 -26.33 9.58
CA LYS A 141 -5.18 -25.95 8.93
C LYS A 141 -5.16 -26.15 7.41
N LEU A 142 -4.08 -26.70 6.83
CA LEU A 142 -3.91 -26.77 5.38
C LEU A 142 -5.03 -27.58 4.67
N GLU A 143 -5.39 -28.73 5.23
CA GLU A 143 -6.49 -29.55 4.67
C GLU A 143 -7.86 -28.87 4.84
N SER A 144 -8.13 -28.31 6.02
CA SER A 144 -9.36 -27.53 6.26
C SER A 144 -9.47 -26.33 5.31
N LEU A 145 -8.35 -25.66 5.03
CA LEU A 145 -8.29 -24.54 4.09
C LEU A 145 -8.57 -25.01 2.66
N SER A 146 -7.97 -26.11 2.19
CA SER A 146 -8.23 -26.59 0.82
C SER A 146 -9.68 -27.03 0.63
N LEU A 147 -10.28 -27.67 1.63
CA LEU A 147 -11.70 -28.02 1.61
C LEU A 147 -12.61 -26.79 1.58
N LEU A 148 -12.28 -25.77 2.37
CA LEU A 148 -13.00 -24.49 2.35
C LEU A 148 -12.88 -23.80 0.98
N LEU A 149 -11.68 -23.72 0.41
CA LEU A 149 -11.48 -23.07 -0.88
C LEU A 149 -12.27 -23.80 -1.99
N ARG A 150 -12.34 -25.13 -1.96
CA ARG A 150 -13.16 -25.92 -2.89
C ARG A 150 -14.66 -25.63 -2.77
N SER A 151 -15.15 -25.30 -1.57
CA SER A 151 -16.58 -24.98 -1.39
C SER A 151 -16.94 -23.57 -1.86
N LEU A 152 -15.96 -22.68 -2.02
CA LEU A 152 -16.14 -21.33 -2.55
C LEU A 152 -16.19 -21.27 -4.09
N GLY A 153 -15.81 -22.36 -4.78
CA GLY A 153 -15.78 -22.44 -6.24
C GLY A 153 -14.71 -21.54 -6.88
N ASP A 154 -14.97 -21.03 -8.08
CA ASP A 154 -14.00 -20.28 -8.89
C ASP A 154 -13.87 -18.79 -8.50
N GLN A 155 -14.13 -18.45 -7.24
CA GLN A 155 -14.07 -17.08 -6.75
C GLN A 155 -12.64 -16.67 -6.40
N SER A 156 -12.19 -15.51 -6.89
CA SER A 156 -10.91 -14.92 -6.49
C SER A 156 -10.84 -14.77 -4.97
N THR A 157 -9.89 -15.47 -4.35
CA THR A 157 -9.77 -15.57 -2.89
C THR A 157 -8.40 -15.10 -2.42
N ILE A 158 -8.37 -14.32 -1.34
CA ILE A 158 -7.13 -13.88 -0.67
C ILE A 158 -7.02 -14.61 0.68
N VAL A 159 -5.91 -15.32 0.89
CA VAL A 159 -5.61 -15.99 2.16
C VAL A 159 -4.50 -15.22 2.89
N PHE A 160 -4.83 -14.60 4.02
CA PHE A 160 -3.87 -13.89 4.85
C PHE A 160 -3.16 -14.84 5.83
N LEU A 161 -1.84 -14.73 5.90
CA LEU A 161 -0.96 -15.55 6.73
C LEU A 161 0.06 -14.66 7.43
N ASN A 162 0.41 -14.99 8.68
CA ASN A 162 1.25 -14.11 9.51
C ASN A 162 2.74 -14.16 9.16
N TYR A 163 3.24 -15.28 8.63
CA TYR A 163 4.68 -15.52 8.42
C TYR A 163 5.00 -15.83 6.96
N ARG A 164 6.16 -15.37 6.50
CA ARG A 164 6.66 -15.57 5.12
C ARG A 164 6.75 -17.06 4.76
N ASP A 165 7.37 -17.84 5.63
CA ASP A 165 7.51 -19.28 5.45
C ASP A 165 6.16 -19.99 5.41
N SER A 166 5.16 -19.48 6.15
CA SER A 166 3.79 -20.01 6.09
C SER A 166 3.14 -19.71 4.75
N VAL A 167 3.40 -18.54 4.14
CA VAL A 167 2.93 -18.19 2.79
C VAL A 167 3.48 -19.15 1.75
N GLU A 168 4.80 -19.38 1.75
CA GLU A 168 5.45 -20.30 0.81
C GLU A 168 4.97 -21.75 0.99
N ARG A 169 4.91 -22.22 2.24
CA ARG A 169 4.42 -23.56 2.59
C ARG A 169 2.98 -23.77 2.12
N THR A 170 2.10 -22.81 2.42
CA THR A 170 0.67 -22.89 2.07
C THR A 170 0.49 -22.84 0.56
N ASN A 171 1.21 -21.96 -0.14
CA ASN A 171 1.19 -21.89 -1.60
C ASN A 171 1.63 -23.23 -2.23
N LYS A 172 2.75 -23.80 -1.79
CA LYS A 172 3.23 -25.10 -2.30
C LYS A 172 2.18 -26.19 -2.12
N TYR A 173 1.60 -26.30 -0.92
CA TYR A 173 0.56 -27.27 -0.64
C TYR A 173 -0.68 -27.07 -1.55
N LEU A 174 -1.15 -25.83 -1.72
CA LEU A 174 -2.32 -25.56 -2.58
C LEU A 174 -2.03 -25.87 -4.05
N VAL A 175 -0.84 -25.56 -4.57
CA VAL A 175 -0.44 -25.96 -5.92
C VAL A 175 -0.45 -27.48 -6.07
N GLU A 176 0.07 -28.22 -5.09
CA GLU A 176 0.03 -29.70 -5.08
C GLU A 176 -1.41 -30.25 -5.02
N GLN A 177 -2.35 -29.49 -4.43
CA GLN A 177 -3.78 -29.81 -4.41
C GLN A 177 -4.54 -29.40 -5.69
N GLY A 178 -3.84 -28.81 -6.67
CA GLY A 178 -4.38 -28.44 -7.98
C GLY A 178 -4.93 -27.02 -8.08
N PHE A 179 -4.72 -26.16 -7.08
CA PHE A 179 -5.13 -24.75 -7.15
C PHE A 179 -4.14 -23.92 -7.99
N SER A 180 -4.66 -22.93 -8.74
CA SER A 180 -3.83 -21.93 -9.40
C SER A 180 -3.60 -20.75 -8.45
N THR A 181 -2.50 -20.80 -7.70
CA THR A 181 -2.20 -19.77 -6.69
C THR A 181 -1.06 -18.85 -7.13
N SER A 182 -1.10 -17.63 -6.58
CA SER A 182 0.07 -16.76 -6.50
C SER A 182 0.28 -16.40 -5.03
N PHE A 183 1.52 -16.07 -4.67
CA PHE A 183 1.84 -15.70 -3.30
C PHE A 183 2.57 -14.36 -3.23
N PHE A 184 2.44 -13.71 -2.07
CA PHE A 184 2.97 -12.38 -1.84
C PHE A 184 3.45 -12.28 -0.38
N HIS A 185 4.72 -11.92 -0.18
CA HIS A 185 5.24 -11.54 1.12
C HIS A 185 6.39 -10.53 0.98
N GLY A 186 6.74 -9.85 2.07
CA GLY A 186 7.78 -8.81 2.08
C GLY A 186 9.22 -9.28 1.86
N GLY A 187 9.44 -10.57 1.56
CA GLY A 187 10.75 -11.12 1.19
C GLY A 187 10.99 -11.19 -0.32
N LEU A 188 9.92 -11.06 -1.12
CA LEU A 188 9.98 -11.11 -2.57
C LEU A 188 10.58 -9.83 -3.15
N GLU A 189 11.28 -9.96 -4.28
CA GLU A 189 11.71 -8.81 -5.05
C GLU A 189 10.50 -8.01 -5.55
N GLN A 190 10.68 -6.71 -5.79
CA GLN A 190 9.59 -5.85 -6.23
C GLN A 190 8.96 -6.33 -7.56
N LYS A 191 9.77 -6.83 -8.49
CA LYS A 191 9.30 -7.38 -9.76
C LYS A 191 8.41 -8.61 -9.57
N GLU A 192 8.76 -9.46 -8.62
CA GLU A 192 7.97 -10.66 -8.27
C GLU A 192 6.65 -10.26 -7.62
N ARG A 193 6.68 -9.30 -6.68
CA ARG A 193 5.49 -8.73 -6.06
C ARG A 193 4.51 -8.15 -7.08
N GLU A 194 5.02 -7.36 -8.03
CA GLU A 194 4.22 -6.79 -9.12
C GLU A 194 3.63 -7.88 -10.02
N ALA A 195 4.41 -8.93 -10.34
CA ALA A 195 3.93 -10.05 -11.14
C ALA A 195 2.82 -10.86 -10.44
N SER A 196 2.95 -11.14 -9.14
CA SER A 196 1.92 -11.82 -8.35
C SER A 196 0.61 -11.02 -8.33
N LEU A 197 0.69 -9.71 -8.06
CA LEU A 197 -0.49 -8.84 -8.09
C LEU A 197 -1.14 -8.77 -9.47
N TYR A 198 -0.34 -8.75 -10.54
CA TYR A 198 -0.86 -8.74 -11.90
C TYR A 198 -1.62 -10.04 -12.21
N ARG A 199 -1.05 -11.20 -11.86
CA ARG A 199 -1.68 -12.53 -12.03
C ARG A 199 -2.98 -12.67 -11.25
N PHE A 200 -3.05 -12.09 -10.06
CA PHE A 200 -4.30 -12.06 -9.29
C PHE A 200 -5.33 -11.13 -9.96
N SER A 201 -4.92 -9.90 -10.33
CA SER A 201 -5.82 -8.90 -10.91
C SER A 201 -6.44 -9.29 -12.25
N ASN A 202 -5.76 -10.14 -13.02
CA ASN A 202 -6.22 -10.59 -14.34
C ASN A 202 -6.86 -12.00 -14.32
N GLY A 203 -7.05 -12.60 -13.13
CA GLY A 203 -7.63 -13.92 -12.96
C GLY A 203 -6.74 -15.10 -13.41
N SER A 204 -5.45 -14.87 -13.66
CA SER A 204 -4.51 -15.95 -14.00
C SER A 204 -4.06 -16.79 -12.80
N ALA A 205 -4.36 -16.33 -11.58
CA ALA A 205 -4.13 -17.02 -10.32
C ALA A 205 -5.41 -16.98 -9.49
N ASN A 206 -6.41 -17.76 -9.93
CA ASN A 206 -7.68 -18.02 -9.26
C ASN A 206 -7.84 -19.52 -9.03
#